data_AF-D2QW26-F1
#
_entry.id   AF-D2QW26-F1
#
_cell.length_a   1.000
_cell.length_b   1.000
_cell.length_c   1.000
_cell.angle_alpha   90.00
_cell.angle_beta   90.00
_cell.angle_gamma   90.00
#
_symmetry.space_group_name_H-M   'P 1'
#
loop_
_entity.id
_entity.type
_entity.pdbx_description
1 polymer ?
#
loop_
_entity_poly.entity_id
_entity_poly.type
_entity_poly.pdbx_seq_one_letter_code
_entity_poly.pdbx_strand_id
1 'polypeptide(L)'
;MTNQEYLTIKEAAQLYGRSEQTIRRLVKQHVLTSHVRSEDTPKGKAYQISSILLQQEYEAPALPTLPAVVVPDSLQLENQQLREAVAERDRMIQQLQNRLFEQGDMMNAMANQLTNQLTSQKMSHIEELLLQQNAQIGDLQKRLSAPESDDSTSNRRSLWHRLFGR
;
A
#
# COMPACT_ATOMS: atom_id res chain seq x y z
N MET A 1 -26.44 24.86 54.21
CA MET A 1 -25.50 24.02 53.45
C MET A 1 -24.15 24.68 53.53
N THR A 2 -23.14 23.97 54.02
CA THR A 2 -21.82 24.54 54.33
C THR A 2 -21.11 24.93 53.04
N ASN A 3 -20.88 26.23 52.82
CA ASN A 3 -20.00 26.77 51.79
C ASN A 3 -18.55 26.35 52.08
N GLN A 4 -18.21 25.09 51.80
CA GLN A 4 -16.83 24.65 51.74
C GLN A 4 -16.23 25.23 50.47
N GLU A 5 -15.48 26.31 50.62
CA GLU A 5 -14.79 27.00 49.52
C GLU A 5 -13.78 26.08 48.80
N TYR A 6 -13.23 25.10 49.53
CA TYR A 6 -12.32 24.07 49.02
C TYR A 6 -12.79 22.69 49.43
N LEU A 7 -12.71 21.76 48.49
CA LEU A 7 -13.12 20.36 48.64
C LEU A 7 -11.89 19.46 48.50
N THR A 8 -11.83 18.38 49.27
CA THR A 8 -10.82 17.36 49.04
C THR A 8 -11.09 16.64 47.72
N ILE A 9 -10.05 16.00 47.14
CA ILE A 9 -10.18 15.23 45.89
C ILE A 9 -11.32 14.19 45.98
N LYS A 10 -11.51 13.58 47.14
CA LYS A 10 -12.55 12.56 47.38
C LYS A 10 -13.95 13.16 47.41
N GLU A 11 -14.13 14.25 48.15
CA GLU A 11 -15.41 14.95 48.24
C GLU A 11 -15.81 15.52 46.87
N ALA A 12 -14.87 16.15 46.16
CA ALA A 12 -15.09 16.66 44.81
C ALA A 12 -15.48 15.55 43.82
N ALA A 13 -14.82 14.40 43.88
CA ALA A 13 -15.14 13.25 43.04
C ALA A 13 -16.58 12.75 43.29
N GLN A 14 -16.97 12.66 44.57
CA GLN A 14 -18.31 12.22 44.95
C GLN A 14 -19.40 13.24 44.56
N LEU A 15 -19.16 14.54 44.77
CA LEU A 15 -20.12 15.61 44.50
C LEU A 15 -20.41 15.80 43.00
N TYR A 16 -19.38 15.72 42.16
CA TYR A 16 -19.50 15.96 40.71
C TYR A 16 -19.63 14.66 39.90
N GLY A 17 -19.73 13.49 40.55
CA GLY A 17 -19.85 12.19 39.88
C GLY A 17 -18.66 11.86 38.97
N ARG A 18 -17.44 12.23 39.38
CA ARG A 18 -16.19 12.01 38.62
C ARG A 18 -15.25 11.08 39.36
N SER A 19 -14.27 10.51 38.66
CA SER A 19 -13.23 9.70 39.31
C SER A 19 -12.24 10.58 40.07
N GLU A 20 -11.68 10.06 41.17
CA GLU A 20 -10.62 10.76 41.93
C GLU A 20 -9.41 11.09 41.04
N GLN A 21 -9.12 10.26 40.03
CA GLN A 21 -8.02 10.49 39.09
C GLN A 21 -8.26 11.72 38.22
N THR A 22 -9.49 11.93 37.75
CA THR A 22 -9.88 13.11 36.97
C THR A 22 -9.72 14.38 37.78
N ILE A 23 -10.22 14.39 39.03
CA ILE A 23 -10.06 15.52 39.93
C ILE A 23 -8.57 15.76 40.26
N ARG A 24 -7.78 14.70 40.47
CA ARG A 24 -6.33 14.81 40.72
C ARG A 24 -5.57 15.38 39.52
N ARG A 25 -6.00 15.08 38.29
CA ARG A 25 -5.44 15.69 37.07
C ARG A 25 -5.75 17.19 37.01
N LEU A 26 -6.99 17.56 37.31
CA LEU A 26 -7.41 18.96 37.35
C LEU A 26 -6.63 19.75 38.41
N VAL A 27 -6.50 19.19 39.63
CA VAL A 27 -5.65 19.73 40.69
C VAL A 27 -4.22 19.96 40.18
N LYS A 28 -3.61 18.96 39.51
CA LYS A 28 -2.25 19.08 38.96
C LYS A 28 -2.10 20.21 37.94
N GLN A 29 -3.10 20.44 37.11
CA GLN A 29 -3.10 21.52 36.11
C GLN A 29 -3.16 22.91 36.76
N HIS A 30 -3.81 23.01 37.93
CA HIS A 30 -4.08 24.27 38.61
C HIS A 30 -3.29 24.47 39.91
N VAL A 31 -2.24 23.67 40.18
CA VAL A 31 -1.43 23.73 41.42
C VAL A 31 -0.85 25.12 41.71
N LEU A 32 -0.52 25.87 40.67
CA LEU A 32 0.08 27.21 40.79
C LEU A 32 -0.96 28.33 40.90
N THR A 33 -2.25 28.00 40.90
CA THR A 33 -3.33 28.99 40.95
C THR A 33 -3.94 29.06 42.35
N SER A 34 -4.66 30.14 42.63
CA SER A 34 -5.43 30.29 43.87
C SER A 34 -6.54 29.24 44.04
N HIS A 35 -6.84 28.46 43.01
CA HIS A 35 -7.90 27.44 43.02
C HIS A 35 -7.49 26.11 43.65
N VAL A 36 -6.22 25.93 43.99
CA VAL A 36 -5.71 24.71 44.62
C VAL A 36 -4.97 25.07 45.90
N ARG A 37 -5.33 24.42 47.00
CA ARG A 37 -4.62 24.53 48.29
C ARG A 37 -3.89 23.23 48.59
N SER A 38 -2.66 23.34 49.10
CA SER A 38 -1.92 22.21 49.66
C SER A 38 -1.82 22.34 51.17
N GLU A 39 -2.17 21.30 51.89
CA GLU A 39 -2.03 21.17 53.34
C GLU A 39 -1.01 20.06 53.65
N ASP A 40 -0.09 20.32 54.57
CA ASP A 40 0.90 19.33 54.97
C ASP A 40 0.28 18.33 55.95
N THR A 41 0.19 17.07 55.54
CA THR A 41 -0.30 15.98 56.39
C THR A 41 0.85 15.04 56.74
N PRO A 42 0.72 14.18 57.79
CA PRO A 42 1.75 13.21 58.17
C PRO A 42 2.13 12.23 57.05
N LYS A 43 1.32 12.13 56.00
CA LYS A 43 1.53 11.27 54.82
C LYS A 43 1.99 12.05 53.57
N GLY A 44 2.28 13.34 53.70
CA GLY A 44 2.67 14.24 52.61
C GLY A 44 1.65 15.35 52.34
N LYS A 45 1.78 16.03 51.20
CA LYS A 45 0.88 17.13 50.81
C LYS A 45 -0.50 16.62 50.39
N ALA A 46 -1.53 17.00 51.13
CA ALA A 46 -2.92 16.82 50.73
C ALA A 46 -3.35 18.03 49.89
N TYR A 47 -3.97 17.78 48.74
CA TYR A 47 -4.46 18.85 47.86
C TYR A 47 -5.97 18.96 47.96
N GLN A 48 -6.44 20.21 48.03
CA GLN A 48 -7.85 20.59 48.00
C GLN A 48 -8.09 21.50 46.80
N ILE A 49 -9.26 21.42 46.19
CA ILE A 49 -9.63 22.16 44.99
C ILE A 49 -10.82 23.07 45.28
N SER A 50 -10.80 24.30 44.77
CA SER A 50 -11.87 25.26 44.99
C SER A 50 -13.16 24.79 44.33
N SER A 51 -14.29 24.96 45.01
CA SER A 51 -15.61 24.65 44.44
C SER A 51 -15.90 25.46 43.18
N ILE A 52 -15.47 26.73 43.13
CA ILE A 52 -15.64 27.60 41.94
C ILE A 52 -15.00 27.00 40.69
N LEU A 53 -13.78 26.48 40.79
CA LEU A 53 -13.10 25.83 39.66
C LEU A 53 -13.84 24.56 39.21
N LEU A 54 -14.33 23.77 40.15
CA LEU A 54 -15.14 22.58 39.84
C LEU A 54 -16.46 22.94 39.15
N GLN A 55 -17.10 24.03 39.58
CA GLN A 55 -18.29 24.56 38.93
C GLN A 55 -17.97 25.01 37.50
N GLN A 56 -16.90 25.78 37.29
CA GLN A 56 -16.52 26.20 35.93
C GLN A 56 -16.24 25.03 34.97
N GLU A 57 -15.57 23.99 35.47
CA GLU A 57 -15.19 22.82 34.65
C GLU A 57 -16.33 21.79 34.46
N TYR A 58 -17.20 21.63 35.46
CA TYR A 58 -18.19 20.54 35.48
C TYR A 58 -19.64 21.01 35.54
N GLU A 59 -19.92 22.19 36.08
CA GLU A 59 -21.19 22.89 35.88
C GLU A 59 -21.04 23.82 34.68
N ALA A 60 -21.17 23.25 33.48
CA ALA A 60 -21.22 24.06 32.28
C ALA A 60 -22.33 25.13 32.44
N PRO A 61 -22.06 26.43 32.16
CA PRO A 61 -23.14 27.35 31.89
C PRO A 61 -23.96 26.73 30.77
N ALA A 62 -25.29 26.71 30.92
CA ALA A 62 -26.23 26.20 29.93
C ALA A 62 -25.70 26.52 28.52
N LEU A 63 -25.36 25.47 27.77
CA LEU A 63 -24.82 25.58 26.42
C LEU A 63 -25.62 26.64 25.69
N PRO A 64 -25.00 27.71 25.14
CA PRO A 64 -25.72 28.55 24.20
C PRO A 64 -26.18 27.61 23.09
N THR A 65 -27.48 27.45 22.96
CA THR A 65 -28.09 26.78 21.82
C THR A 65 -27.58 27.49 20.58
N LEU A 66 -26.60 26.88 19.92
CA LEU A 66 -26.10 27.37 18.63
C LEU A 66 -27.32 27.49 17.73
N PRO A 67 -27.58 28.66 17.11
CA PRO A 67 -28.68 28.76 16.17
C PRO A 67 -28.45 27.69 15.11
N ALA A 68 -29.48 26.86 14.86
CA ALA A 68 -29.42 25.86 13.82
C ALA A 68 -28.92 26.53 12.54
N VAL A 69 -27.83 26.01 11.97
CA VAL A 69 -27.31 26.48 10.68
C VAL A 69 -28.41 26.24 9.66
N VAL A 70 -29.21 27.26 9.37
CA VAL A 70 -30.19 27.25 8.29
C VAL A 70 -29.37 27.35 7.02
N VAL A 71 -29.01 26.20 6.46
CA VAL A 71 -28.37 26.14 5.14
C VAL A 71 -29.39 26.69 4.14
N PRO A 72 -29.10 27.80 3.45
CA PRO A 72 -29.97 28.34 2.41
C PRO A 72 -30.38 27.25 1.41
N ASP A 73 -31.66 27.20 1.04
CA ASP A 73 -32.17 26.20 0.09
C ASP A 73 -31.41 26.21 -1.25
N SER A 74 -30.87 27.38 -1.63
CA SER A 74 -29.99 27.53 -2.81
C SER A 74 -28.69 26.72 -2.69
N LEU A 75 -28.05 26.72 -1.51
CA LEU A 75 -26.82 25.95 -1.26
C LEU A 75 -27.09 24.45 -1.16
N GLN A 76 -28.29 24.06 -0.71
CA GLN A 76 -28.71 22.65 -0.71
C GLN A 76 -28.91 22.13 -2.13
N LEU A 77 -29.57 22.92 -2.98
CA LEU A 77 -29.80 22.60 -4.39
C LEU A 77 -28.48 22.53 -5.18
N GLU A 78 -27.57 23.48 -4.96
CA GLU A 78 -26.23 23.44 -5.57
C GLU A 78 -25.44 22.20 -5.13
N ASN A 79 -25.48 21.86 -3.83
CA ASN A 79 -24.83 20.64 -3.33
C ASN A 79 -25.41 19.37 -3.95
N GLN A 80 -26.72 19.33 -4.18
CA GLN A 80 -27.36 18.20 -4.84
C GLN A 80 -26.90 18.07 -6.30
N GLN A 81 -26.89 19.18 -7.05
CA GLN A 81 -26.39 19.20 -8.43
C GLN A 81 -24.92 18.79 -8.52
N LEU A 82 -24.08 19.27 -7.61
CA LEU A 82 -22.67 18.89 -7.56
C LEU A 82 -22.50 17.39 -7.27
N ARG A 83 -23.31 16.82 -6.38
CA ARG A 83 -23.29 15.37 -6.11
C ARG A 83 -23.71 14.55 -7.32
N GLU A 84 -24.72 14.99 -8.06
CA GLU A 84 -25.15 14.34 -9.30
C GLU A 84 -24.05 14.40 -10.37
N ALA A 85 -23.45 15.58 -10.57
CA ALA A 85 -22.34 15.74 -11.52
C ALA A 85 -21.12 14.89 -11.16
N VAL A 86 -20.81 14.72 -9.87
CA VAL A 86 -19.75 13.81 -9.41
C VAL A 86 -20.11 12.37 -9.70
N ALA A 87 -21.34 11.94 -9.40
CA ALA A 87 -21.78 10.58 -9.67
C ALA A 87 -21.75 10.23 -11.18
N GLU A 88 -22.06 11.18 -12.05
CA GLU A 88 -21.93 11.00 -13.50
C GLU A 88 -20.46 10.85 -13.93
N ARG A 89 -19.56 11.66 -13.37
CA ARG A 89 -18.13 11.55 -13.65
C ARG A 89 -17.55 10.23 -13.16
N ASP A 90 -17.95 9.76 -11.97
CA ASP A 90 -17.51 8.47 -11.46
C ASP A 90 -17.94 7.32 -12.36
N ARG A 91 -19.17 7.37 -12.91
CA ARG A 91 -19.63 6.38 -13.91
C ARG A 91 -18.77 6.42 -15.17
N MET A 92 -18.44 7.61 -15.67
CA MET A 92 -17.59 7.75 -16.86
C MET A 92 -16.17 7.22 -16.59
N ILE A 93 -15.60 7.50 -15.40
CA ILE A 93 -14.29 6.97 -15.00
C ILE A 93 -14.32 5.44 -14.98
N GLN A 94 -15.36 4.83 -14.41
CA GLN A 94 -15.50 3.36 -14.40
C GLN A 94 -15.59 2.78 -15.82
N GLN A 95 -16.34 3.43 -16.72
CA GLN A 95 -16.42 3.01 -18.12
C GLN A 95 -15.06 3.08 -18.82
N LEU A 96 -14.30 4.16 -18.61
CA LEU A 96 -12.97 4.32 -19.18
C LEU A 96 -11.97 3.32 -18.59
N GLN A 97 -12.05 3.04 -17.29
CA GLN A 97 -11.21 2.02 -16.64
C GLN A 97 -11.48 0.62 -17.21
N ASN A 98 -12.74 0.24 -17.37
CA ASN A 98 -13.11 -1.04 -17.98
C ASN A 98 -12.56 -1.15 -19.41
N ARG A 99 -12.69 -0.09 -20.21
CA ARG A 99 -12.16 -0.05 -21.58
C ARG A 99 -10.63 -0.15 -21.62
N LEU A 100 -9.93 0.50 -20.69
CA LEU A 100 -8.47 0.40 -20.58
C LEU A 100 -8.03 -1.00 -20.17
N PHE A 101 -8.78 -1.66 -19.28
CA PHE A 101 -8.53 -3.03 -18.87
C PHE A 101 -8.66 -4.00 -20.06
N GLU A 102 -9.77 -3.92 -20.80
CA GLU A 102 -9.99 -4.70 -22.02
C GLU A 102 -8.88 -4.46 -23.06
N GLN A 103 -8.45 -3.20 -23.23
CA GLN A 103 -7.34 -2.87 -24.12
C GLN A 103 -6.01 -3.48 -23.64
N GLY A 104 -5.75 -3.48 -22.33
CA GLY A 104 -4.59 -4.13 -21.73
C GLY A 104 -4.57 -5.64 -22.01
N ASP A 105 -5.71 -6.30 -21.82
CA ASP A 105 -5.86 -7.73 -22.10
C ASP A 105 -5.64 -8.04 -23.59
N MET A 106 -6.20 -7.22 -24.50
CA MET A 106 -5.97 -7.36 -25.94
C MET A 106 -4.49 -7.18 -26.32
N MET A 107 -3.80 -6.19 -25.77
CA MET A 107 -2.37 -6.00 -26.03
C MET A 107 -1.53 -7.17 -25.51
N ASN A 108 -1.85 -7.69 -24.33
CA ASN A 108 -1.15 -8.83 -23.76
C ASN A 108 -1.38 -10.10 -24.59
N ALA A 109 -2.63 -10.35 -25.02
CA ALA A 109 -2.96 -11.43 -25.93
C ALA A 109 -2.20 -11.31 -27.26
N MET A 110 -2.13 -10.09 -27.83
CA MET A 110 -1.38 -9.82 -29.06
C MET A 110 0.13 -10.04 -28.88
N ALA A 111 0.71 -9.58 -27.78
CA ALA A 111 2.13 -9.78 -27.47
C ALA A 111 2.47 -11.27 -27.34
N ASN A 112 1.63 -12.04 -26.64
CA ASN A 112 1.78 -13.49 -26.53
C ASN A 112 1.65 -14.17 -27.88
N GLN A 113 0.69 -13.76 -28.72
CA GLN A 113 0.54 -14.29 -30.06
C GLN A 113 1.77 -14.01 -30.94
N LEU A 114 2.29 -12.79 -30.93
CA LEU A 114 3.50 -12.43 -31.69
C LEU A 114 4.71 -13.23 -31.21
N THR A 115 4.86 -13.39 -29.89
CA THR A 115 5.93 -14.21 -29.30
C THR A 115 5.80 -15.66 -29.73
N ASN A 116 4.60 -16.23 -29.69
CA ASN A 116 4.34 -17.60 -30.13
C ASN A 116 4.62 -17.79 -31.62
N GLN A 117 4.23 -16.83 -32.46
CA GLN A 117 4.54 -16.86 -33.90
C GLN A 117 6.03 -16.80 -34.16
N LEU A 118 6.77 -15.89 -33.51
CA LEU A 118 8.22 -15.78 -33.64
C LEU A 118 8.94 -17.05 -33.16
N THR A 119 8.52 -17.61 -32.04
CA THR A 119 9.08 -18.86 -31.52
C THR A 119 8.79 -20.02 -32.47
N SER A 120 7.56 -20.12 -33.00
CA SER A 120 7.19 -21.13 -33.98
C SER A 120 8.01 -21.02 -35.26
N GLN A 121 8.17 -19.82 -35.81
CA GLN A 121 9.00 -19.60 -37.00
C GLN A 121 10.47 -19.98 -36.76
N LYS A 122 11.03 -19.57 -35.63
CA LYS A 122 12.40 -19.95 -35.24
C LYS A 122 12.54 -21.45 -35.09
N MET A 123 11.56 -22.12 -34.50
CA MET A 123 11.56 -23.57 -34.35
C MET A 123 11.54 -24.27 -35.71
N SER A 124 10.66 -23.87 -36.62
CA SER A 124 10.62 -24.41 -37.99
C SER A 124 11.93 -24.21 -38.74
N HIS A 125 12.58 -23.04 -38.57
CA HIS A 125 13.89 -22.79 -39.19
C HIS A 125 14.99 -23.68 -38.58
N ILE A 126 14.98 -23.89 -37.26
CA ILE A 126 15.90 -24.82 -36.60
C ILE A 126 15.70 -26.25 -37.10
N GLU A 127 14.45 -26.70 -37.22
CA GLU A 127 14.12 -28.03 -37.75
C GLU A 127 14.65 -28.22 -39.18
N GLU A 128 14.50 -27.21 -40.04
CA GLU A 128 15.04 -27.23 -41.40
C GLU A 128 16.57 -27.34 -41.41
N LEU A 129 17.26 -26.53 -40.59
CA LEU A 129 18.72 -26.60 -40.45
C LEU A 129 19.19 -27.96 -39.96
N LEU A 130 18.50 -28.56 -39.00
CA LEU A 130 18.81 -29.90 -38.49
C LEU A 130 18.64 -30.97 -39.58
N LEU A 131 17.60 -30.88 -40.40
CA LEU A 131 17.41 -31.78 -41.54
C LEU A 131 18.53 -31.64 -42.57
N GLN A 132 18.92 -30.40 -42.90
CA GLN A 132 20.04 -30.14 -43.82
C GLN A 132 21.36 -30.68 -43.27
N GLN A 133 21.64 -30.46 -41.98
CA GLN A 133 22.84 -31.00 -41.32
C GLN A 133 22.85 -32.53 -41.32
N ASN A 134 21.72 -33.17 -41.01
CA ASN A 134 21.60 -34.63 -41.05
C ASN A 134 21.84 -35.20 -42.46
N ALA A 135 21.33 -34.54 -43.50
CA ALA A 135 21.59 -34.94 -44.89
C ALA A 135 23.08 -34.84 -45.23
N GLN A 136 23.75 -33.73 -44.85
CA GLN A 136 25.19 -33.56 -45.06
C GLN A 136 26.01 -34.62 -44.33
N ILE A 137 25.67 -34.92 -43.06
CA ILE A 137 26.33 -35.99 -42.29
C ILE A 137 26.12 -37.34 -42.98
N GLY A 138 24.91 -37.64 -43.45
CA GLY A 138 24.61 -38.86 -44.20
C GLY A 138 25.46 -38.99 -45.47
N ASP A 139 25.63 -37.90 -46.22
CA ASP A 139 26.48 -37.89 -47.41
C ASP A 139 27.98 -38.03 -47.08
N LEU A 140 28.45 -37.41 -45.99
CA LEU A 140 29.80 -37.61 -45.48
C LEU A 140 30.02 -39.07 -45.05
N GLN A 141 29.05 -39.67 -44.36
CA GLN A 141 29.09 -41.08 -43.97
C GLN A 141 29.11 -41.98 -45.20
N LYS A 142 28.31 -41.73 -46.25
CA LYS A 142 28.39 -42.50 -47.50
C LYS A 142 29.77 -42.39 -48.15
N ARG A 143 30.41 -41.21 -48.11
CA ARG A 143 31.76 -41.00 -48.63
C ARG A 143 32.84 -41.69 -47.79
N LEU A 144 32.67 -41.78 -46.48
CA LEU A 144 33.59 -42.45 -45.56
C LEU A 144 33.39 -43.97 -45.55
N SER A 145 32.16 -44.44 -45.73
CA SER A 145 31.76 -45.85 -45.75
C SER A 145 31.83 -46.47 -47.15
N ALA A 146 32.13 -45.70 -48.19
CA ALA A 146 32.49 -46.25 -49.49
C ALA A 146 33.80 -47.06 -49.31
N PRO A 147 33.78 -48.39 -49.49
CA PRO A 147 34.98 -49.17 -49.34
C PRO A 147 35.95 -48.82 -50.47
N GLU A 148 37.22 -48.74 -50.09
CA GLU A 148 38.35 -48.60 -50.99
C GLU A 148 38.23 -49.57 -52.17
N SER A 149 38.02 -49.03 -53.36
CA SER A 149 38.44 -49.67 -54.59
C SER A 149 39.60 -48.85 -55.15
N ASP A 150 40.79 -49.26 -54.70
CA ASP A 150 42.12 -49.10 -55.29
C ASP A 150 42.72 -47.71 -55.58
N ASP A 151 44.04 -47.68 -55.29
CA ASP A 151 45.06 -46.72 -55.70
C ASP A 151 45.10 -45.34 -55.03
N SER A 152 45.88 -45.24 -53.93
CA SER A 152 46.93 -44.21 -53.70
C SER A 152 47.27 -43.97 -52.21
N THR A 153 47.88 -44.95 -51.55
CA THR A 153 48.30 -44.84 -50.14
C THR A 153 49.57 -44.01 -49.88
N SER A 154 50.22 -43.42 -50.89
CA SER A 154 51.45 -42.63 -50.68
C SER A 154 51.21 -41.20 -50.19
N ASN A 155 50.14 -40.54 -50.66
CA ASN A 155 49.95 -39.10 -50.43
C ASN A 155 49.37 -38.76 -49.05
N ARG A 156 48.56 -39.64 -48.45
CA ARG A 156 47.97 -39.37 -47.12
C ARG A 156 49.04 -39.35 -46.03
N ARG A 157 50.04 -40.22 -46.10
CA ARG A 157 51.13 -40.29 -45.11
C ARG A 157 51.99 -39.01 -45.09
N SER A 158 52.18 -38.37 -46.25
CA SER A 158 52.92 -37.10 -46.40
C SER A 158 52.21 -35.90 -45.78
N LEU A 159 50.88 -35.82 -45.91
CA LEU A 159 50.10 -34.70 -45.38
C LEU A 159 49.96 -34.75 -43.85
N TRP A 160 49.73 -35.93 -43.28
CA TRP A 160 49.66 -36.08 -41.81
C TRP A 160 51.00 -35.81 -41.14
N HIS A 161 52.12 -36.19 -41.77
CA HIS A 161 53.44 -35.91 -41.23
C HIS A 161 53.82 -34.42 -41.30
N ARG A 162 53.30 -33.69 -42.29
CA ARG A 162 53.48 -32.22 -42.39
C ARG A 162 52.69 -31.41 -41.38
N LEU A 163 51.50 -31.89 -40.98
CA LEU A 163 50.64 -31.16 -40.05
C LEU A 163 50.92 -31.48 -38.58
N PHE A 164 51.46 -32.66 -38.27
CA PHE A 164 51.63 -33.13 -36.89
C PHE A 164 52.98 -33.81 -36.61
N GLY A 165 53.92 -33.80 -37.56
CA GLY A 165 55.29 -34.27 -37.33
C GLY A 165 56.12 -33.19 -36.64
N ARG A 166 56.68 -33.54 -35.48
CA ARG A 166 57.55 -32.76 -34.59
C ARG A 166 58.31 -31.58 -35.23
#